data_AF-A0A484Q2H1-F1
#
_entry.id   AF-A0A484Q2H1-F1
#
_cell.length_a   1.000
_cell.length_b   1.000
_cell.length_c   1.000
_cell.angle_alpha   90.00
_cell.angle_beta   90.00
_cell.angle_gamma   90.00
#
_symmetry.space_group_name_H-M   'P 1'
#
loop_
_entity.id
_entity.type
_entity.pdbx_description
1 polymer ?
#
loop_
_entity_poly.entity_id
_entity_poly.type
_entity_poly.pdbx_seq_one_letter_code
_entity_poly.pdbx_strand_id
1 'polypeptide(L)'
;MLDHKVLSRLGGILLAWGLLAAAPAQAQHTILHTEQSPFSPIIVYELAGERCMAFGTFLGAGRQTCQDVKAPRRMVFDYTRMMMSALLTQPQPERILVIGLGGGTLPRAYAELLPKARIDVVEIDPAVVKIARTFFHFQPSDRVRVHEADGRQFVQDAVRAGTRYDLVLLDAFDVDYIPSHLTTREFLAEVKTLLAPGGVLAANTFTGSTLFERESATYAEVFGPTYNLRSGNRVILAANGPLPDAAALQRNLQTWKPRLTPYGVDLERELGRYGPPPDWPRDTAVLRDGVDTKTPSLQ
;
A
#
# COMPACT_ATOMS: atom_id res chain seq x y z
N MET A 1 -78.37 35.28 48.02
CA MET A 1 -77.26 34.77 48.86
C MET A 1 -76.75 33.49 48.23
N LEU A 2 -75.84 33.62 47.25
CA LEU A 2 -74.92 32.58 46.81
C LEU A 2 -73.88 33.26 45.92
N ASP A 3 -72.63 33.00 46.28
CA ASP A 3 -71.45 33.81 46.07
C ASP A 3 -70.58 33.25 44.92
N HIS A 4 -69.66 34.08 44.46
CA HIS A 4 -68.83 33.93 43.27
C HIS A 4 -67.84 32.74 43.27
N LYS A 5 -67.46 32.35 42.04
CA LYS A 5 -66.11 31.93 41.54
C LYS A 5 -66.10 30.54 40.89
N VAL A 6 -66.28 30.52 39.56
CA VAL A 6 -65.79 29.44 38.70
C VAL A 6 -64.39 29.84 38.23
N LEU A 7 -63.38 29.19 38.81
CA LEU A 7 -61.98 29.31 38.43
C LEU A 7 -61.66 28.39 37.25
N SER A 8 -60.89 28.94 36.33
CA SER A 8 -60.33 28.34 35.12
C SER A 8 -59.56 27.02 35.37
N ARG A 9 -59.81 26.02 34.51
CA ARG A 9 -58.88 24.92 34.24
C ARG A 9 -58.82 24.66 32.73
N LEU A 10 -57.98 25.43 32.05
CA LEU A 10 -57.49 25.06 30.71
C LEU A 10 -56.40 24.00 30.91
N GLY A 11 -56.74 22.74 30.64
CA GLY A 11 -55.76 21.66 30.51
C GLY A 11 -54.97 21.82 29.23
N GLY A 12 -53.78 22.42 29.31
CA GLY A 12 -52.82 22.41 28.22
C GLY A 12 -52.19 21.02 28.11
N ILE A 13 -52.56 20.26 27.08
CA ILE A 13 -51.83 19.06 26.67
C ILE A 13 -50.56 19.54 25.97
N LEU A 14 -49.43 19.56 26.70
CA LEU A 14 -48.11 19.69 26.11
C LEU A 14 -47.76 18.36 25.42
N LEU A 15 -48.01 18.29 24.11
CA LEU A 15 -47.43 17.27 23.23
C LEU A 15 -45.92 17.53 23.14
N ALA A 16 -45.15 16.86 24.00
CA ALA A 16 -43.71 16.80 23.87
C ALA A 16 -43.35 15.99 22.62
N TRP A 17 -43.03 16.69 21.52
CA TRP A 17 -42.39 16.09 20.35
C TRP A 17 -40.95 15.73 20.74
N GLY A 18 -40.76 14.53 21.25
CA GLY A 18 -39.44 13.95 21.42
C GLY A 18 -38.80 13.75 20.05
N LEU A 19 -37.87 14.64 19.68
CA LEU A 19 -36.90 14.37 18.62
C LEU A 19 -36.04 13.18 19.08
N LEU A 20 -36.42 11.97 18.68
CA LEU A 20 -35.50 10.84 18.68
C LEU A 20 -34.39 11.20 17.68
N ALA A 21 -33.27 11.72 18.19
CA ALA A 21 -32.04 11.75 17.44
C ALA A 21 -31.72 10.30 17.06
N ALA A 22 -31.81 9.97 15.77
CA ALA A 22 -31.34 8.70 15.27
C ALA A 22 -29.87 8.58 15.66
N ALA A 23 -29.54 7.66 16.56
CA ALA A 23 -28.15 7.32 16.83
C ALA A 23 -27.49 7.00 15.48
N PRO A 24 -26.28 7.49 15.20
CA PRO A 24 -25.59 7.15 13.96
C PRO A 24 -25.53 5.62 13.87
N ALA A 25 -26.03 5.07 12.77
CA ALA A 25 -25.99 3.63 12.54
C ALA A 25 -24.54 3.17 12.70
N GLN A 26 -24.28 2.43 13.79
CA GLN A 26 -22.95 1.90 14.05
C GLN A 26 -22.61 0.98 12.89
N ALA A 27 -21.57 1.32 12.13
CA ALA A 27 -21.26 0.61 10.90
C ALA A 27 -21.07 -0.88 11.23
N GLN A 28 -22.01 -1.69 10.76
CA GLN A 28 -22.05 -3.10 11.07
C GLN A 28 -20.88 -3.76 10.33
N HIS A 29 -19.94 -4.32 11.09
CA HIS A 29 -18.87 -5.14 10.53
C HIS A 29 -19.32 -6.61 10.51
N THR A 30 -18.84 -7.35 9.53
CA THR A 30 -19.01 -8.81 9.47
C THR A 30 -17.64 -9.46 9.38
N ILE A 31 -17.26 -10.28 10.34
CA ILE A 31 -16.06 -11.12 10.23
C ILE A 31 -16.38 -12.27 9.28
N LEU A 32 -15.60 -12.39 8.20
CA LEU A 32 -15.74 -13.44 7.20
C LEU A 32 -14.82 -14.62 7.49
N HIS A 33 -13.64 -14.36 8.04
CA HIS A 33 -12.62 -15.38 8.28
C HIS A 33 -11.65 -14.95 9.38
N THR A 34 -11.08 -15.92 10.07
CA THR A 34 -9.95 -15.73 10.98
C THR A 34 -9.01 -16.91 10.84
N GLU A 35 -7.72 -16.64 10.71
CA GLU A 35 -6.67 -17.65 10.53
C GLU A 35 -5.52 -17.37 11.48
N GLN A 36 -5.00 -18.41 12.10
CA GLN A 36 -3.73 -18.31 12.82
C GLN A 36 -2.59 -18.51 11.82
N SER A 37 -1.58 -17.66 11.89
CA SER A 37 -0.36 -17.79 11.10
C SER A 37 0.88 -17.72 12.00
N PRO A 38 1.99 -18.35 11.62
CA PRO A 38 3.27 -18.21 12.32
C PRO A 38 3.81 -16.78 12.39
N PHE A 39 3.32 -15.87 11.54
CA PHE A 39 3.73 -14.47 11.49
C PHE A 39 2.80 -13.59 12.32
N SER A 40 1.50 -13.61 12.00
CA SER A 40 0.48 -12.87 12.77
C SER A 40 -0.91 -13.46 12.55
N PRO A 41 -1.82 -13.43 13.54
CA PRO A 41 -3.22 -13.76 13.30
C PRO A 41 -3.81 -12.88 12.19
N ILE A 42 -4.58 -13.47 11.27
CA ILE A 42 -5.17 -12.76 10.14
C ILE A 42 -6.68 -12.78 10.26
N ILE A 43 -7.31 -11.61 10.07
CA ILE A 43 -8.77 -11.46 10.07
C ILE A 43 -9.20 -10.91 8.71
N VAL A 44 -10.23 -11.52 8.12
CA VAL A 44 -10.95 -10.98 6.97
C VAL A 44 -12.32 -10.52 7.43
N TYR A 45 -12.68 -9.30 7.08
CA TYR A 45 -13.98 -8.73 7.46
C TYR A 45 -14.52 -7.81 6.37
N GLU A 46 -15.81 -7.52 6.44
CA GLU A 46 -16.46 -6.47 5.67
C GLU A 46 -16.94 -5.35 6.58
N LEU A 47 -16.67 -4.10 6.19
CA LEU A 47 -17.12 -2.90 6.89
C LEU A 47 -17.36 -1.80 5.86
N ALA A 48 -18.51 -1.14 5.92
CA ALA A 48 -18.87 -0.01 5.05
C ALA A 48 -18.71 -0.26 3.54
N GLY A 49 -18.96 -1.51 3.08
CA GLY A 49 -18.86 -1.90 1.67
C GLY A 49 -17.46 -2.26 1.19
N GLU A 50 -16.48 -2.30 2.09
CA GLU A 50 -15.11 -2.73 1.81
C GLU A 50 -14.86 -4.07 2.48
N ARG A 51 -14.27 -5.01 1.74
CA ARG A 51 -13.69 -6.23 2.31
C ARG A 51 -12.24 -5.97 2.63
N CYS A 52 -11.82 -6.26 3.85
CA CYS A 52 -10.49 -5.94 4.36
C CYS A 52 -9.82 -7.15 5.00
N MET A 53 -8.49 -7.15 4.93
CA MET A 53 -7.61 -8.02 5.70
C MET A 53 -6.88 -7.16 6.74
N ALA A 54 -6.75 -7.66 7.95
CA ALA A 54 -5.94 -7.06 9.00
C ALA A 54 -5.10 -8.14 9.71
N PHE A 55 -3.95 -7.74 10.24
CA PHE A 55 -3.13 -8.56 11.11
C PHE A 55 -3.43 -8.27 12.59
N GLY A 56 -3.28 -9.28 13.44
CA GLY A 56 -3.61 -9.20 14.86
C GLY A 56 -5.12 -9.23 15.12
N THR A 57 -5.72 -8.09 15.47
CA THR A 57 -7.11 -8.01 15.91
C THR A 57 -7.90 -6.95 15.15
N PHE A 58 -9.23 -7.11 15.06
CA PHE A 58 -10.12 -6.14 14.40
C PHE A 58 -10.06 -4.73 15.06
N LEU A 59 -9.71 -4.67 16.35
CA LEU A 59 -9.59 -3.44 17.15
C LEU A 59 -8.14 -2.94 17.27
N GLY A 60 -7.16 -3.75 16.85
CA GLY A 60 -5.73 -3.44 16.83
C GLY A 60 -5.30 -2.93 15.44
N ALA A 61 -4.24 -2.13 15.41
CA ALA A 61 -3.89 -1.29 14.28
C ALA A 61 -3.67 -2.04 12.95
N GLY A 62 -4.13 -1.43 11.86
CA GLY A 62 -3.65 -1.68 10.49
C GLY A 62 -4.60 -2.47 9.60
N ARG A 63 -5.43 -1.76 8.80
CA ARG A 63 -6.01 -2.35 7.59
C ARG A 63 -4.86 -2.65 6.62
N GLN A 64 -4.52 -3.92 6.41
CA GLN A 64 -3.40 -4.34 5.55
C GLN A 64 -3.76 -4.21 4.07
N THR A 65 -4.90 -4.77 3.70
CA THR A 65 -5.46 -4.67 2.35
C THR A 65 -6.96 -4.43 2.44
N CYS A 66 -7.53 -3.71 1.48
CA CYS A 66 -8.97 -3.60 1.33
C CYS A 66 -9.37 -3.51 -0.14
N GLN A 67 -10.55 -4.03 -0.42
CA GLN A 67 -11.17 -4.05 -1.74
C GLN A 67 -12.61 -3.56 -1.63
N ASP A 68 -12.99 -2.64 -2.52
CA ASP A 68 -14.39 -2.26 -2.69
C ASP A 68 -15.18 -3.45 -3.26
N VAL A 69 -16.21 -3.90 -2.54
CA VAL A 69 -16.98 -5.10 -2.90
C VAL A 69 -17.75 -4.90 -4.21
N LYS A 70 -18.17 -3.67 -4.52
CA LYS A 70 -18.94 -3.35 -5.75
C LYS A 70 -18.03 -2.97 -6.91
N ALA A 71 -16.85 -2.42 -6.63
CA ALA A 71 -15.90 -1.96 -7.63
C ALA A 71 -14.49 -2.53 -7.32
N PRO A 72 -14.26 -3.86 -7.45
CA PRO A 72 -13.03 -4.51 -6.99
C PRO A 72 -11.75 -4.05 -7.71
N ARG A 73 -11.87 -3.37 -8.86
CA ARG A 73 -10.74 -2.73 -9.54
C ARG A 73 -10.31 -1.42 -8.88
N ARG A 74 -11.23 -0.70 -8.25
CA ARG A 74 -10.94 0.57 -7.60
C ARG A 74 -10.04 0.34 -6.39
N MET A 75 -8.88 0.97 -6.42
CA MET A 75 -7.91 0.89 -5.34
C MET A 75 -8.40 1.70 -4.15
N VAL A 76 -8.55 1.04 -3.01
CA VAL A 76 -9.03 1.65 -1.77
C VAL A 76 -7.96 2.55 -1.16
N PHE A 77 -6.72 2.05 -1.04
CA PHE A 77 -5.62 2.79 -0.42
C PHE A 77 -4.90 3.75 -1.37
N ASP A 78 -4.55 4.92 -0.85
CA ASP A 78 -3.83 5.95 -1.61
C ASP A 78 -2.41 5.48 -1.99
N TYR A 79 -1.72 4.73 -1.13
CA TYR A 79 -0.38 4.21 -1.44
C TYR A 79 -0.41 3.27 -2.66
N THR A 80 -1.45 2.43 -2.81
CA THR A 80 -1.54 1.54 -3.98
C THR A 80 -1.66 2.33 -5.28
N ARG A 81 -2.35 3.49 -5.25
CA ARG A 81 -2.44 4.41 -6.39
C ARG A 81 -1.10 5.10 -6.67
N MET A 82 -0.38 5.49 -5.63
CA MET A 82 0.99 6.02 -5.74
C MET A 82 1.94 4.98 -6.33
N MET A 83 1.85 3.71 -5.91
CA MET A 83 2.62 2.58 -6.45
C MET A 83 2.29 2.30 -7.92
N MET A 84 1.04 2.48 -8.36
CA MET A 84 0.70 2.40 -9.79
C MET A 84 1.32 3.53 -10.62
N SER A 85 1.60 4.68 -10.00
CA SER A 85 2.27 5.78 -10.69
C SER A 85 3.70 5.43 -11.12
N ALA A 86 4.31 4.36 -10.60
CA ALA A 86 5.62 3.88 -11.07
C ALA A 86 5.66 3.64 -12.59
N LEU A 87 4.50 3.42 -13.23
CA LEU A 87 4.34 3.37 -14.69
C LEU A 87 4.63 4.69 -15.42
N LEU A 88 4.72 5.81 -14.69
CA LEU A 88 5.24 7.07 -15.23
C LEU A 88 6.78 7.03 -15.32
N THR A 89 7.45 6.26 -14.45
CA THR A 89 8.90 6.12 -14.43
C THR A 89 9.39 4.96 -15.30
N GLN A 90 8.74 3.80 -15.21
CA GLN A 90 8.96 2.63 -16.04
C GLN A 90 7.66 2.31 -16.81
N PRO A 91 7.45 2.84 -18.03
CA PRO A 91 6.16 2.77 -18.70
C PRO A 91 5.84 1.43 -19.37
N GLN A 92 6.80 0.52 -19.53
CA GLN A 92 6.57 -0.76 -20.20
C GLN A 92 7.38 -1.90 -19.54
N PRO A 93 7.17 -2.19 -18.24
CA PRO A 93 7.88 -3.28 -17.61
C PRO A 93 7.38 -4.63 -18.15
N GLU A 94 8.30 -5.51 -18.53
CA GLU A 94 8.00 -6.87 -18.99
C GLU A 94 8.20 -7.90 -17.88
N ARG A 95 9.13 -7.63 -16.95
CA ARG A 95 9.38 -8.45 -15.76
C ARG A 95 9.18 -7.61 -14.51
N ILE A 96 8.23 -8.02 -13.67
CA ILE A 96 7.86 -7.32 -12.44
C ILE A 96 8.10 -8.26 -11.26
N LEU A 97 8.75 -7.75 -10.22
CA LEU A 97 8.84 -8.40 -8.93
C LEU A 97 7.96 -7.64 -7.94
N VAL A 98 7.11 -8.34 -7.21
CA VAL A 98 6.36 -7.80 -6.07
C VAL A 98 6.83 -8.51 -4.82
N ILE A 99 7.40 -7.78 -3.87
CA ILE A 99 7.79 -8.29 -2.56
C ILE A 99 6.70 -7.88 -1.57
N GLY A 100 5.99 -8.86 -1.04
CA GLY A 100 4.69 -8.73 -0.38
C GLY A 100 3.52 -9.03 -1.32
N LEU A 101 2.38 -9.47 -0.76
CA LEU A 101 1.16 -9.73 -1.52
C LEU A 101 -0.06 -8.97 -1.01
N GLY A 102 -0.29 -9.01 0.31
CA GLY A 102 -1.54 -8.54 0.92
C GLY A 102 -2.76 -9.22 0.26
N GLY A 103 -3.69 -8.42 -0.28
CA GLY A 103 -4.87 -8.91 -1.02
C GLY A 103 -4.62 -9.16 -2.51
N GLY A 104 -3.39 -8.95 -3.01
CA GLY A 104 -3.06 -9.10 -4.42
C GLY A 104 -3.48 -7.93 -5.31
N THR A 105 -3.78 -6.76 -4.74
CA THR A 105 -4.22 -5.56 -5.46
C THR A 105 -3.23 -5.13 -6.55
N LEU A 106 -1.95 -4.96 -6.17
CA LEU A 106 -0.89 -4.54 -7.11
C LEU A 106 -0.63 -5.59 -8.19
N PRO A 107 -0.27 -6.86 -7.88
CA PRO A 107 0.05 -7.83 -8.93
C PRO A 107 -1.14 -8.09 -9.87
N ARG A 108 -2.39 -8.07 -9.36
CA ARG A 108 -3.58 -8.18 -10.22
C ARG A 108 -3.72 -6.99 -11.17
N ALA A 109 -3.61 -5.77 -10.66
CA ALA A 109 -3.73 -4.57 -11.49
C ALA A 109 -2.64 -4.52 -12.58
N TYR A 110 -1.38 -4.82 -12.22
CA TYR A 110 -0.29 -4.90 -13.18
C TYR A 110 -0.52 -6.01 -14.22
N ALA A 111 -1.01 -7.19 -13.82
CA ALA A 111 -1.29 -8.28 -14.76
C ALA A 111 -2.43 -7.97 -15.74
N GLU A 112 -3.47 -7.25 -15.29
CA GLU A 112 -4.58 -6.78 -16.12
C GLU A 112 -4.13 -5.67 -17.11
N LEU A 113 -3.30 -4.74 -16.64
CA LEU A 113 -2.81 -3.61 -17.44
C LEU A 113 -1.69 -4.00 -18.42
N LEU A 114 -0.86 -4.98 -18.06
CA LEU A 114 0.29 -5.43 -18.84
C LEU A 114 0.15 -6.92 -19.15
N PRO A 115 -0.69 -7.30 -20.14
CA PRO A 115 -1.03 -8.71 -20.40
C PRO A 115 0.17 -9.56 -20.84
N LYS A 116 1.28 -8.93 -21.25
CA LYS A 116 2.54 -9.60 -21.63
C LYS A 116 3.54 -9.69 -20.49
N ALA A 117 3.36 -8.95 -19.40
CA ALA A 117 4.30 -8.94 -18.30
C ALA A 117 4.27 -10.28 -17.55
N ARG A 118 5.45 -10.70 -17.08
CA ARG A 118 5.64 -11.77 -16.10
C ARG A 118 5.84 -11.13 -14.74
N ILE A 119 5.10 -11.62 -13.77
CA ILE A 119 5.07 -11.10 -12.41
C ILE A 119 5.45 -12.23 -11.47
N ASP A 120 6.53 -12.04 -10.74
CA ASP A 120 6.90 -12.88 -9.60
C ASP A 120 6.44 -12.13 -8.33
N VAL A 121 5.65 -12.80 -7.50
CA VAL A 121 5.17 -12.29 -6.22
C VAL A 121 5.83 -13.12 -5.12
N VAL A 122 6.44 -12.46 -4.14
CA VAL A 122 7.13 -13.10 -3.03
C VAL A 122 6.39 -12.75 -1.75
N GLU A 123 5.80 -13.74 -1.10
CA GLU A 123 5.04 -13.57 0.13
C GLU A 123 5.59 -14.55 1.17
N ILE A 124 5.89 -14.06 2.36
CA ILE A 124 6.52 -14.88 3.39
C ILE A 124 5.48 -15.77 4.11
N ASP A 125 4.23 -15.32 4.16
CA ASP A 125 3.13 -15.99 4.86
C ASP A 125 2.18 -16.73 3.90
N PRO A 126 2.22 -18.08 3.86
CA PRO A 126 1.30 -18.87 3.04
C PRO A 126 -0.19 -18.62 3.36
N ALA A 127 -0.53 -18.21 4.59
CA ALA A 127 -1.90 -17.88 4.94
C ALA A 127 -2.39 -16.62 4.19
N VAL A 128 -1.53 -15.61 4.00
CA VAL A 128 -1.83 -14.42 3.18
C VAL A 128 -2.12 -14.82 1.74
N VAL A 129 -1.31 -15.72 1.16
CA VAL A 129 -1.54 -16.24 -0.21
C VAL A 129 -2.89 -16.92 -0.33
N LYS A 130 -3.22 -17.82 0.59
CA LYS A 130 -4.50 -18.52 0.63
C LYS A 130 -5.68 -17.56 0.78
N ILE A 131 -5.57 -16.58 1.67
CA ILE A 131 -6.63 -15.59 1.93
C ILE A 131 -6.82 -14.68 0.71
N ALA A 132 -5.75 -14.20 0.09
CA ALA A 132 -5.83 -13.39 -1.13
C ALA A 132 -6.60 -14.12 -2.25
N ARG A 133 -6.35 -15.42 -2.41
CA ARG A 133 -7.04 -16.27 -3.39
C ARG A 133 -8.52 -16.48 -3.07
N THR A 134 -8.82 -16.67 -1.79
CA THR A 134 -10.18 -17.02 -1.34
C THR A 134 -11.09 -15.79 -1.26
N PHE A 135 -10.57 -14.65 -0.80
CA PHE A 135 -11.38 -13.50 -0.42
C PHE A 135 -11.17 -12.24 -1.28
N PHE A 136 -10.05 -12.12 -2.01
CA PHE A 136 -9.66 -10.88 -2.71
C PHE A 136 -9.49 -11.05 -4.23
N HIS A 137 -9.97 -12.16 -4.80
CA HIS A 137 -9.91 -12.46 -6.23
C HIS A 137 -8.50 -12.53 -6.82
N PHE A 138 -7.48 -12.75 -5.99
CA PHE A 138 -6.13 -12.96 -6.48
C PHE A 138 -6.00 -14.36 -7.09
N GLN A 139 -5.58 -14.45 -8.34
CA GLN A 139 -5.45 -15.73 -9.05
C GLN A 139 -4.06 -15.83 -9.68
N PRO A 140 -3.17 -16.65 -9.11
CA PRO A 140 -1.90 -17.00 -9.75
C PRO A 140 -2.14 -17.60 -11.15
N SER A 141 -1.15 -17.46 -12.02
CA SER A 141 -1.18 -17.99 -13.39
C SER A 141 0.24 -18.24 -13.89
N ASP A 142 0.40 -18.75 -15.11
CA ASP A 142 1.73 -18.93 -15.72
C ASP A 142 2.53 -17.62 -15.79
N ARG A 143 1.83 -16.48 -15.85
CA ARG A 143 2.40 -15.12 -15.88
C ARG A 143 2.47 -14.46 -14.51
N VAL A 144 1.75 -14.95 -13.50
CA VAL A 144 1.74 -14.40 -12.14
C VAL A 144 2.07 -15.53 -11.17
N ARG A 145 3.35 -15.67 -10.83
CA ARG A 145 3.88 -16.75 -10.01
C ARG A 145 4.03 -16.27 -8.58
N VAL A 146 3.62 -17.10 -7.64
CA VAL A 146 3.78 -16.82 -6.21
C VAL A 146 4.88 -17.70 -5.66
N HIS A 147 5.77 -17.08 -4.90
CA HIS A 147 6.87 -17.72 -4.19
C HIS A 147 6.63 -17.50 -2.71
N GLU A 148 6.35 -18.58 -1.99
CA GLU A 148 6.20 -18.57 -0.53
C GLU A 148 7.58 -18.55 0.12
N ALA A 149 8.17 -17.37 0.29
CA ALA A 149 9.57 -17.19 0.69
C ALA A 149 9.82 -15.82 1.32
N ASP A 150 10.95 -15.70 2.03
CA ASP A 150 11.46 -14.40 2.46
C ASP A 150 11.90 -13.55 1.24
N GLY A 151 11.51 -12.28 1.23
CA GLY A 151 11.78 -11.35 0.14
C GLY A 151 13.27 -11.15 -0.14
N ARG A 152 14.09 -11.07 0.91
CA ARG A 152 15.53 -10.87 0.77
C ARG A 152 16.21 -12.13 0.25
N GLN A 153 15.85 -13.29 0.79
CA GLN A 153 16.35 -14.57 0.30
C GLN A 153 16.04 -14.73 -1.20
N PHE A 154 14.80 -14.43 -1.62
CA PHE A 154 14.42 -14.48 -3.03
C PHE A 154 15.27 -13.54 -3.90
N VAL A 155 15.49 -12.29 -3.46
CA VAL A 155 16.32 -11.33 -4.19
C VAL A 155 17.74 -11.86 -4.37
N GLN A 156 18.34 -12.41 -3.31
CA GLN A 156 19.69 -12.97 -3.36
C GLN A 156 19.78 -14.16 -4.32
N ASP A 157 18.79 -15.05 -4.30
CA ASP A 157 18.72 -16.20 -5.20
C ASP A 157 18.57 -15.75 -6.66
N ALA A 158 17.70 -14.77 -6.91
CA ALA A 158 17.47 -14.19 -8.23
C ALA A 158 18.72 -13.48 -8.78
N VAL A 159 19.47 -12.77 -7.93
CA VAL A 159 20.76 -12.17 -8.29
C VAL A 159 21.78 -13.25 -8.67
N ARG A 160 21.92 -14.32 -7.87
CA ARG A 160 22.82 -15.44 -8.19
C ARG A 160 22.44 -16.17 -9.48
N ALA A 161 21.14 -16.27 -9.76
CA ALA A 161 20.62 -16.83 -11.01
C ALA A 161 20.76 -15.90 -12.23
N GLY A 162 21.23 -14.66 -12.05
CA GLY A 162 21.34 -13.68 -13.14
C GLY A 162 19.99 -13.13 -13.62
N THR A 163 18.92 -13.30 -12.84
CA THR A 163 17.60 -12.75 -13.18
C THR A 163 17.63 -11.22 -13.13
N ARG A 164 16.82 -10.57 -13.97
CA ARG A 164 16.62 -9.12 -13.94
C ARG A 164 15.13 -8.77 -13.99
N TYR A 165 14.78 -7.64 -13.39
CA TYR A 165 13.42 -7.09 -13.40
C TYR A 165 13.43 -5.63 -13.87
N ASP A 166 12.39 -5.24 -14.58
CA ASP A 166 12.19 -3.86 -15.04
C ASP A 166 11.52 -3.01 -13.95
N LEU A 167 10.72 -3.65 -13.09
CA LEU A 167 10.03 -3.03 -11.98
C LEU A 167 10.06 -3.93 -10.75
N VAL A 168 10.51 -3.40 -9.62
CA VAL A 168 10.37 -4.03 -8.31
C VAL A 168 9.40 -3.19 -7.48
N LEU A 169 8.37 -3.82 -6.94
CA LEU A 169 7.43 -3.23 -5.98
C LEU A 169 7.75 -3.81 -4.61
N LEU A 170 8.25 -2.99 -3.70
CA LEU A 170 8.50 -3.36 -2.30
C LEU A 170 7.33 -2.87 -1.45
N ASP A 171 6.48 -3.81 -1.04
CA ASP A 171 5.26 -3.58 -0.25
C ASP A 171 5.12 -4.69 0.82
N ALA A 172 6.19 -4.89 1.58
CA ALA A 172 6.33 -5.96 2.56
C ALA A 172 6.20 -5.41 3.99
N PHE A 173 4.96 -5.19 4.43
CA PHE A 173 4.67 -4.77 5.80
C PHE A 173 4.32 -5.96 6.68
N ASP A 174 4.84 -5.95 7.90
CA ASP A 174 4.33 -6.78 8.99
C ASP A 174 3.28 -5.99 9.81
N VAL A 175 2.94 -6.45 11.01
CA VAL A 175 2.05 -5.77 11.96
C VAL A 175 2.49 -4.33 12.24
N ASP A 176 3.79 -4.11 12.42
CA ASP A 176 4.34 -2.83 12.89
C ASP A 176 4.90 -1.96 11.75
N TYR A 177 5.75 -2.53 10.89
CA TYR A 177 6.41 -1.82 9.80
C TYR A 177 7.04 -2.80 8.79
N ILE A 178 7.78 -2.26 7.81
CA ILE A 178 8.67 -3.02 6.93
C ILE A 178 9.74 -3.74 7.79
N PRO A 179 9.97 -5.06 7.61
CA PRO A 179 11.06 -5.77 8.25
C PRO A 179 12.41 -5.07 8.02
N SER A 180 13.19 -4.91 9.08
CA SER A 180 14.42 -4.10 9.05
C SER A 180 15.44 -4.60 8.03
N HIS A 181 15.50 -5.91 7.77
CA HIS A 181 16.40 -6.49 6.78
C HIS A 181 16.05 -6.13 5.32
N LEU A 182 14.88 -5.54 5.07
CA LEU A 182 14.41 -5.06 3.76
C LEU A 182 14.56 -3.54 3.58
N THR A 183 15.14 -2.83 4.55
CA THR A 183 15.31 -1.36 4.48
C THR A 183 16.77 -0.92 4.47
N THR A 184 17.71 -1.85 4.59
CA THR A 184 19.14 -1.55 4.69
C THR A 184 19.77 -1.23 3.34
N ARG A 185 20.88 -0.49 3.39
CA ARG A 185 21.72 -0.20 2.24
C ARG A 185 22.13 -1.48 1.50
N GLU A 186 22.50 -2.52 2.23
CA GLU A 186 22.95 -3.80 1.67
C GLU A 186 21.84 -4.47 0.86
N PHE A 187 20.62 -4.57 1.41
CA PHE A 187 19.47 -5.09 0.68
C PHE A 187 19.14 -4.23 -0.55
N LEU A 188 19.11 -2.90 -0.41
CA LEU A 188 18.83 -2.01 -1.55
C LEU A 188 19.89 -2.15 -2.66
N ALA A 189 21.15 -2.43 -2.33
CA ALA A 189 22.19 -2.70 -3.31
C ALA A 189 21.98 -4.03 -4.04
N GLU A 190 21.49 -5.07 -3.35
CA GLU A 190 21.06 -6.33 -3.97
C GLU A 190 19.88 -6.09 -4.93
N VAL A 191 18.89 -5.31 -4.51
CA VAL A 191 17.76 -4.90 -5.38
C VAL A 191 18.23 -4.09 -6.59
N LYS A 192 19.17 -3.16 -6.42
CA LYS A 192 19.74 -2.40 -7.56
C LYS A 192 20.45 -3.32 -8.56
N THR A 193 21.16 -4.34 -8.07
CA THR A 193 21.82 -5.35 -8.92
C THR A 193 20.80 -6.19 -9.69
N LEU A 194 19.65 -6.43 -9.08
CA LEU A 194 18.53 -7.18 -9.66
C LEU A 194 17.76 -6.36 -10.73
N LEU A 195 17.78 -5.03 -10.66
CA LEU A 195 17.14 -4.18 -11.67
C LEU A 195 17.87 -4.20 -13.02
N ALA A 196 17.11 -4.35 -14.10
CA ALA A 196 17.60 -4.09 -15.45
C ALA A 196 18.08 -2.63 -15.59
N PRO A 197 18.92 -2.30 -16.59
CA PRO A 197 19.23 -0.90 -16.90
C PRO A 197 17.94 -0.10 -17.16
N GLY A 198 17.76 1.02 -16.46
CA GLY A 198 16.51 1.80 -16.50
C GLY A 198 15.34 1.19 -15.70
N GLY A 199 15.55 0.05 -15.03
CA GLY A 199 14.58 -0.56 -14.13
C GLY A 199 14.33 0.32 -12.90
N VAL A 200 13.15 0.18 -12.31
CA VAL A 200 12.68 1.03 -11.20
C VAL A 200 12.31 0.19 -9.99
N LEU A 201 12.72 0.64 -8.81
CA LEU A 201 12.16 0.23 -7.53
C LEU A 201 11.10 1.25 -7.12
N ALA A 202 9.89 0.77 -6.81
CA ALA A 202 8.88 1.51 -6.08
C ALA A 202 8.73 0.89 -4.69
N ALA A 203 8.99 1.66 -3.64
CA ALA A 203 8.94 1.18 -2.27
C ALA A 203 7.91 1.95 -1.45
N ASN A 204 6.96 1.24 -0.86
CA ASN A 204 5.98 1.81 0.06
C ASN A 204 6.60 1.88 1.47
N THR A 205 6.59 3.08 2.07
CA THR A 205 7.00 3.38 3.45
C THR A 205 5.97 4.34 4.09
N PHE A 206 6.29 5.00 5.21
CA PHE A 206 5.38 5.97 5.83
C PHE A 206 5.99 7.37 5.91
N THR A 207 5.16 8.40 5.64
CA THR A 207 5.59 9.80 5.75
C THR A 207 5.90 10.17 7.20
N GLY A 208 5.13 9.64 8.17
CA GLY A 208 5.33 9.87 9.60
C GLY A 208 6.30 8.89 10.29
N SER A 209 7.09 8.13 9.51
CA SER A 209 8.05 7.18 10.07
C SER A 209 9.17 7.90 10.82
N THR A 210 9.54 7.37 12.00
CA THR A 210 10.75 7.82 12.72
C THR A 210 12.05 7.56 11.93
N LEU A 211 12.00 6.70 10.91
CA LEU A 211 13.13 6.45 10.01
C LEU A 211 13.06 7.26 8.71
N PHE A 212 12.11 8.18 8.56
CA PHE A 212 11.88 8.91 7.31
C PHE A 212 13.19 9.41 6.67
N GLU A 213 14.02 10.13 7.43
CA GLU A 213 15.27 10.70 6.96
C GLU A 213 16.32 9.63 6.64
N ARG A 214 16.47 8.63 7.52
CA ARG A 214 17.46 7.56 7.36
C ARG A 214 17.14 6.66 6.18
N GLU A 215 15.88 6.32 5.98
CA GLU A 215 15.39 5.65 4.77
C GLU A 215 15.76 6.49 3.55
N SER A 216 15.38 7.78 3.51
CA SER A 216 15.70 8.66 2.39
C SER A 216 17.19 8.68 2.05
N ALA A 217 18.05 8.83 3.06
CA ALA A 217 19.50 8.82 2.90
C ALA A 217 20.00 7.47 2.37
N THR A 218 19.42 6.36 2.82
CA THR A 218 19.80 5.00 2.40
C THR A 218 19.45 4.74 0.93
N TYR A 219 18.23 5.10 0.51
CA TYR A 219 17.84 5.02 -0.90
C TYR A 219 18.71 5.92 -1.77
N ALA A 220 19.00 7.14 -1.32
CA ALA A 220 19.84 8.07 -2.06
C ALA A 220 21.30 7.62 -2.16
N GLU A 221 21.87 6.98 -1.14
CA GLU A 221 23.23 6.43 -1.19
C GLU A 221 23.35 5.34 -2.27
N VAL A 222 22.32 4.48 -2.40
CA VAL A 222 22.34 3.36 -3.34
C VAL A 222 21.96 3.79 -4.76
N PHE A 223 20.92 4.61 -4.92
CA PHE A 223 20.32 4.91 -6.23
C PHE A 223 20.64 6.32 -6.75
N GLY A 224 21.13 7.23 -5.91
CA GLY A 224 21.23 8.65 -6.25
C GLY A 224 19.87 9.34 -6.11
N PRO A 225 19.53 10.32 -6.97
CA PRO A 225 18.24 11.01 -6.91
C PRO A 225 17.04 10.05 -6.99
N THR A 226 16.02 10.31 -6.18
CA THR A 226 14.77 9.53 -6.09
C THR A 226 13.55 10.46 -6.10
N TYR A 227 12.40 10.00 -6.59
CA TYR A 227 11.13 10.67 -6.31
C TYR A 227 10.52 10.17 -5.00
N ASN A 228 9.96 11.08 -4.21
CA ASN A 228 9.34 10.78 -2.91
C ASN A 228 7.89 11.27 -2.91
N LEU A 229 6.96 10.40 -3.28
CA LEU A 229 5.53 10.71 -3.25
C LEU A 229 5.04 10.59 -1.81
N ARG A 230 4.29 11.58 -1.31
CA ARG A 230 3.86 11.63 0.10
C ARG A 230 2.37 11.86 0.28
N SER A 231 1.81 11.14 1.23
CA SER A 231 0.45 11.19 1.76
C SER A 231 0.54 10.72 3.22
N GLY A 232 -0.41 9.91 3.71
CA GLY A 232 -0.20 9.12 4.94
C GLY A 232 0.97 8.14 4.80
N ASN A 233 0.99 7.39 3.70
CA ASN A 233 2.15 6.62 3.24
C ASN A 233 3.11 7.48 2.41
N ARG A 234 4.30 6.93 2.19
CA ARG A 234 5.31 7.44 1.26
C ARG A 234 5.62 6.38 0.22
N VAL A 235 5.75 6.77 -1.05
CA VAL A 235 6.29 5.90 -2.10
C VAL A 235 7.58 6.49 -2.65
N ILE A 236 8.68 5.75 -2.52
CA ILE A 236 9.99 6.12 -3.06
C ILE A 236 10.15 5.44 -4.41
N LEU A 237 10.42 6.22 -5.46
CA LEU A 237 10.76 5.73 -6.79
C LEU A 237 12.26 5.95 -7.05
N ALA A 238 12.99 4.85 -7.22
CA ALA A 238 14.43 4.84 -7.41
C ALA A 238 14.78 4.05 -8.67
N ALA A 239 15.60 4.63 -9.56
CA ALA A 239 15.93 4.03 -10.85
C ALA A 239 17.36 3.47 -10.88
N ASN A 240 17.57 2.38 -11.61
CA ASN A 240 18.89 1.91 -12.01
C ASN A 240 19.36 2.68 -13.26
N GLY A 241 19.69 3.95 -13.07
CA GLY A 241 19.98 4.91 -14.13
C GLY A 241 19.42 6.29 -13.80
N PRO A 242 19.41 7.22 -14.78
CA PRO A 242 18.79 8.53 -14.58
C PRO A 242 17.27 8.39 -14.40
N LEU A 243 16.70 9.20 -13.51
CA LEU A 243 15.26 9.41 -13.46
C LEU A 243 14.77 10.09 -14.75
N PRO A 244 13.56 9.77 -15.23
CA PRO A 244 12.97 10.45 -16.39
C PRO A 244 12.76 11.93 -16.11
N ASP A 245 12.97 12.77 -17.11
CA ASP A 245 12.67 14.20 -16.99
C ASP A 245 11.16 14.47 -17.00
N ALA A 246 10.78 15.73 -16.72
CA ALA A 246 9.39 16.16 -16.70
C ALA A 246 8.66 15.91 -18.04
N ALA A 247 9.37 16.00 -19.17
CA ALA A 247 8.78 15.76 -20.48
C ALA A 247 8.45 14.27 -20.69
N ALA A 248 9.33 13.38 -20.25
CA ALA A 248 9.10 11.94 -20.25
C ALA A 248 7.95 11.54 -19.32
N LEU A 249 7.92 12.07 -18.09
CA LEU A 249 6.81 11.86 -17.15
C LEU A 249 5.47 12.30 -17.75
N GLN A 250 5.43 13.48 -18.39
CA GLN A 250 4.22 13.99 -19.03
C GLN A 250 3.75 13.11 -20.20
N ARG A 251 4.68 12.63 -21.05
CA ARG A 251 4.35 11.68 -22.13
C ARG A 251 3.77 10.37 -21.59
N ASN A 252 4.39 9.83 -20.54
CA ASN A 252 3.93 8.59 -19.91
C ASN A 252 2.56 8.79 -19.23
N LEU A 253 2.31 9.96 -18.65
CA LEU A 253 1.00 10.33 -18.08
C LEU A 253 -0.11 10.26 -19.11
N GLN A 254 0.10 10.83 -20.32
CA GLN A 254 -0.92 10.77 -21.38
C GLN A 254 -1.25 9.34 -21.80
N THR A 255 -0.25 8.46 -21.82
CA THR A 255 -0.42 7.04 -22.15
C THR A 255 -1.21 6.30 -21.07
N TRP A 256 -0.88 6.54 -19.80
CA TRP A 256 -1.38 5.74 -18.68
C TRP A 256 -2.65 6.26 -18.02
N LYS A 257 -2.92 7.57 -18.08
CA LYS A 257 -4.10 8.21 -17.45
C LYS A 257 -5.43 7.50 -17.77
N PRO A 258 -5.81 7.27 -19.05
CA PRO A 258 -7.08 6.60 -19.34
C PRO A 258 -7.12 5.14 -18.87
N ARG A 259 -5.97 4.46 -18.83
CA ARG A 259 -5.86 3.04 -18.44
C ARG A 259 -5.95 2.83 -16.93
N LEU A 260 -5.50 3.81 -16.16
CA LEU A 260 -5.46 3.78 -14.70
C LEU A 260 -6.70 4.40 -14.03
N THR A 261 -7.51 5.16 -14.78
CA THR A 261 -8.77 5.74 -14.29
C THR A 261 -9.75 4.70 -13.71
N PRO A 262 -9.97 3.50 -14.32
CA PRO A 262 -10.84 2.46 -13.75
C PRO A 262 -10.36 1.91 -12.39
N TYR A 263 -9.08 2.11 -12.06
CA TYR A 263 -8.49 1.73 -10.78
C TYR A 263 -8.61 2.84 -9.73
N GLY A 264 -9.24 3.97 -10.07
CA GLY A 264 -9.36 5.13 -9.19
C GLY A 264 -8.05 5.91 -9.01
N VAL A 265 -7.09 5.73 -9.92
CA VAL A 265 -5.79 6.41 -9.89
C VAL A 265 -5.89 7.70 -10.71
N ASP A 266 -5.72 8.83 -10.04
CA ASP A 266 -5.61 10.15 -10.67
C ASP A 266 -4.13 10.47 -10.90
N LEU A 267 -3.62 10.19 -12.10
CA LEU A 267 -2.20 10.37 -12.41
C LEU A 267 -1.75 11.84 -12.42
N GLU A 268 -2.66 12.81 -12.59
CA GLU A 268 -2.28 14.22 -12.50
C GLU A 268 -1.99 14.58 -11.04
N ARG A 269 -2.85 14.12 -10.13
CA ARG A 269 -2.59 14.21 -8.69
C ARG A 269 -1.31 13.47 -8.30
N GLU A 270 -1.11 12.24 -8.78
CA GLU A 270 0.10 11.47 -8.44
C GLU A 270 1.37 12.11 -9.00
N LEU A 271 1.36 12.63 -10.23
CA LEU A 271 2.51 13.34 -10.81
C LEU A 271 2.86 14.60 -10.00
N GLY A 272 1.86 15.31 -9.47
CA GLY A 272 2.07 16.43 -8.55
C GLY A 272 2.83 16.06 -7.26
N ARG A 273 2.91 14.76 -6.92
CA ARG A 273 3.65 14.24 -5.76
C ARG A 273 5.08 13.81 -6.08
N TYR A 274 5.55 13.94 -7.33
CA TYR A 274 6.94 13.60 -7.71
C TYR A 274 7.98 14.61 -7.15
N GLY A 275 7.70 15.24 -6.01
CA GLY A 275 8.57 16.19 -5.31
C GLY A 275 8.38 16.11 -3.79
N PRO A 276 9.22 16.78 -2.97
CA PRO A 276 10.30 17.71 -3.32
C PRO A 276 11.67 17.03 -3.52
N PRO A 277 12.72 17.77 -3.93
CA PRO A 277 14.12 17.35 -3.75
C PRO A 277 14.40 16.90 -2.31
N PRO A 278 15.56 16.26 -2.06
CA PRO A 278 15.95 15.83 -0.73
C PRO A 278 15.77 16.94 0.33
N ASP A 279 14.96 16.64 1.35
CA ASP A 279 14.59 17.55 2.44
C ASP A 279 15.06 17.04 3.82
N TRP A 280 15.99 16.11 3.83
CA TRP A 280 16.66 15.60 5.04
C TRP A 280 18.10 16.12 5.13
N PRO A 281 18.72 16.12 6.33
CA PRO A 281 20.11 16.52 6.52
C PRO A 281 21.09 15.72 5.64
N ARG A 282 22.13 16.38 5.10
CA ARG A 282 23.10 15.71 4.21
C ARG A 282 23.96 14.66 4.90
N ASP A 283 24.12 14.78 6.22
CA ASP A 283 24.91 13.92 7.10
C ASP A 283 24.07 12.84 7.80
N THR A 284 22.79 12.69 7.42
CA THR A 284 21.92 11.63 7.94
C THR A 284 22.54 10.24 7.73
N ALA A 285 22.63 9.47 8.82
CA ALA A 285 23.15 8.11 8.79
C ALA A 285 22.21 7.14 8.05
N VAL A 286 22.77 6.35 7.13
CA VAL A 286 22.04 5.29 6.43
C VAL A 286 21.74 4.09 7.33
N LEU A 287 20.79 3.26 6.90
CA LEU A 287 20.40 2.01 7.54
C LEU A 287 21.34 0.88 7.09
N ARG A 288 21.85 0.09 8.03
CA ARG A 288 22.80 -1.01 7.75
C ARG A 288 22.44 -2.31 8.46
N ASP A 289 22.77 -3.42 7.81
CA ASP A 289 22.66 -4.74 8.41
C ASP A 289 23.40 -4.85 9.74
N GLY A 290 22.82 -5.56 10.71
CA GLY A 290 23.42 -5.82 12.02
C GLY A 290 23.51 -4.62 12.97
N VAL A 291 23.22 -3.40 12.48
CA VAL A 291 23.18 -2.17 13.28
C VAL A 291 21.74 -1.77 13.56
N ASP A 292 20.92 -1.73 12.50
CA ASP A 292 19.54 -1.26 12.56
C ASP A 292 18.56 -2.42 12.64
N THR A 293 18.49 -3.06 13.81
CA THR A 293 17.71 -4.30 14.01
C THR A 293 16.28 -4.06 14.52
N LYS A 294 15.95 -2.85 14.96
CA LYS A 294 14.62 -2.54 15.50
C LYS A 294 13.65 -2.12 14.40
N THR A 295 12.51 -2.80 14.34
CA THR A 295 11.34 -2.36 13.58
C THR A 295 10.90 -0.99 14.09
N PRO A 296 10.81 0.04 13.24
CA PRO A 296 10.40 1.36 13.70
C PRO A 296 8.90 1.40 14.02
N SER A 297 8.51 2.32 14.89
CA SER A 297 7.10 2.61 15.17
C SER A 297 6.64 3.84 14.38
N LEU A 298 5.37 3.85 13.99
CA LEU A 298 4.68 5.06 13.55
C LEU A 298 4.56 6.04 14.73
N GLN A 299 4.74 7.34 14.49
CA GLN A 299 4.39 8.39 15.46
C GLN A 299 2.91 8.75 15.40
#